data_AF-A0A7Y7MA53-F1
#
_entry.id   AF-A0A7Y7MA53-F1
#
_cell.length_a   1.000
_cell.length_b   1.000
_cell.length_c   1.000
_cell.angle_alpha   90.00
_cell.angle_beta   90.00
_cell.angle_gamma   90.00
#
_symmetry.space_group_name_H-M   'P 1'
#
loop_
_entity.id
_entity.type
_entity.pdbx_description
1 polymer ?
#
loop_
_entity_poly.entity_id
_entity_poly.type
_entity_poly.pdbx_seq_one_letter_code
_entity_poly.pdbx_strand_id
1 'polypeptide(L)'
;MTFSRFKQRLPNITRLATAAGLAIVISGCATDYPVSTGAGSTNLANLTGAAVLPADVSSFLDSASPGGVIAVPTSPWGSNVEVVAHERYFAASGRICRELTVSNNRDLPSKELACRTSNDGKAGEGTWVTQRLVTGLLEEAR
;
A
#
# COMPACT_ATOMS: atom_id res chain seq x y z
N MET A 1 -77.36 13.61 1.82
CA MET A 1 -77.68 14.40 0.63
C MET A 1 -76.83 15.67 0.63
N THR A 2 -75.88 15.76 -0.30
CA THR A 2 -75.73 16.88 -1.26
C THR A 2 -75.31 18.29 -0.77
N PHE A 3 -74.07 18.65 -1.19
CA PHE A 3 -73.47 19.94 -1.58
C PHE A 3 -73.52 21.18 -0.67
N SER A 4 -72.34 21.77 -0.42
CA SER A 4 -71.91 22.95 -1.21
C SER A 4 -70.42 23.27 -1.02
N ARG A 5 -69.75 23.53 -2.15
CA ARG A 5 -68.40 24.10 -2.19
C ARG A 5 -68.47 25.60 -1.90
N PHE A 6 -67.54 26.11 -1.10
CA PHE A 6 -67.19 27.53 -1.07
C PHE A 6 -65.70 27.70 -1.38
N LYS A 7 -65.43 28.37 -2.50
CA LYS A 7 -64.12 28.93 -2.87
C LYS A 7 -63.97 30.30 -2.20
N GLN A 8 -62.73 30.81 -2.25
CA GLN A 8 -62.29 32.19 -1.97
C GLN A 8 -62.00 32.43 -0.47
N ARG A 9 -60.93 33.10 -0.02
CA ARG A 9 -60.00 34.07 -0.63
C ARG A 9 -58.62 33.96 0.04
N LEU A 10 -57.56 34.28 -0.71
CA LEU A 10 -56.28 34.70 -0.13
C LEU A 10 -56.40 36.11 0.46
N PRO A 11 -55.72 36.37 1.59
CA PRO A 11 -54.90 37.57 1.63
C PRO A 11 -53.50 37.31 2.22
N ASN A 12 -52.51 37.67 1.40
CA ASN A 12 -51.34 38.49 1.65
C ASN A 12 -50.68 38.58 3.06
N ILE A 13 -49.34 38.54 3.01
CA ILE A 13 -48.34 39.11 3.94
C ILE A 13 -48.03 38.29 5.20
N THR A 14 -46.91 37.56 5.18
CA THR A 14 -45.84 37.78 6.17
C THR A 14 -44.49 37.30 5.63
N ARG A 15 -43.49 38.18 5.67
CA ARG A 15 -42.10 37.92 5.29
C ARG A 15 -41.55 36.75 6.11
N LEU A 16 -41.17 35.65 5.46
CA LEU A 16 -40.35 34.60 6.06
C LEU A 16 -38.96 34.69 5.45
N ALA A 17 -38.11 35.48 6.10
CA ALA A 17 -36.66 35.30 6.02
C ALA A 17 -36.30 34.09 6.88
N THR A 18 -35.75 33.03 6.29
CA THR A 18 -35.01 32.00 7.02
C THR A 18 -34.06 31.27 6.07
N ALA A 19 -32.78 31.63 6.18
CA ALA A 19 -31.58 30.82 5.95
C ALA A 19 -31.70 29.67 4.93
N ALA A 20 -31.40 29.97 3.66
CA ALA A 20 -31.02 28.93 2.70
C ALA A 20 -29.60 28.46 3.05
N GLY A 21 -29.53 27.25 3.62
CA GLY A 21 -28.31 26.61 4.08
C GLY A 21 -27.29 26.37 2.96
N LEU A 22 -26.03 26.61 3.32
CA LEU A 22 -24.84 26.36 2.52
C LEU A 22 -24.66 24.84 2.33
N ALA A 23 -25.07 24.30 1.18
CA ALA A 23 -24.79 22.92 0.82
C ALA A 23 -23.34 22.79 0.33
N ILE A 24 -22.43 22.47 1.24
CA ILE A 24 -21.05 22.11 0.88
C ILE A 24 -21.08 20.71 0.27
N VAL A 25 -20.87 20.63 -1.04
CA VAL A 25 -20.70 19.37 -1.76
C VAL A 25 -19.29 18.85 -1.44
N ILE A 26 -19.18 17.92 -0.49
CA ILE A 26 -17.92 17.21 -0.24
C ILE A 26 -17.74 16.21 -1.39
N SER A 27 -17.09 16.64 -2.47
CA SER A 27 -16.59 15.74 -3.50
C SER A 27 -15.32 15.08 -2.97
N GLY A 28 -15.48 13.90 -2.37
CA GLY A 28 -14.34 13.04 -2.07
C GLY A 28 -13.75 12.52 -3.38
N CYS A 29 -12.49 12.81 -3.67
CA CYS A 29 -11.74 12.01 -4.64
C CYS A 29 -11.66 10.59 -4.08
N ALA A 30 -12.50 9.68 -4.57
CA ALA A 30 -12.27 8.26 -4.44
C ALA A 30 -10.99 7.95 -5.25
N THR A 31 -9.84 8.14 -4.63
CA THR A 31 -8.61 7.52 -5.10
C THR A 31 -8.77 6.04 -4.78
N ASP A 32 -9.07 5.23 -5.80
CA ASP A 32 -8.98 3.78 -5.73
C ASP A 32 -7.53 3.40 -5.44
N TYR A 33 -7.18 3.34 -4.15
CA TYR A 33 -6.00 2.64 -3.70
C TYR A 33 -6.31 1.15 -3.85
N PRO A 34 -5.52 0.38 -4.62
CA PRO A 34 -5.70 -1.06 -4.66
C PRO A 34 -5.52 -1.60 -3.24
N VAL A 35 -6.62 -1.94 -2.60
CA VAL A 35 -6.65 -2.67 -1.34
C VAL A 35 -6.01 -4.01 -1.63
N SER A 36 -4.75 -4.16 -1.22
CA SER A 36 -4.08 -5.45 -1.16
C SER A 36 -4.83 -6.27 -0.12
N THR A 37 -5.83 -7.02 -0.57
CA THR A 37 -6.46 -8.06 0.24
C THR A 37 -5.35 -9.03 0.60
N GLY A 38 -5.15 -9.31 1.89
CA GLY A 38 -4.04 -10.11 2.42
C GLY A 38 -3.97 -11.56 1.91
N ALA A 39 -4.73 -11.92 0.87
CA ALA A 39 -4.47 -13.09 0.06
C ALA A 39 -3.29 -12.74 -0.87
N GLY A 40 -2.10 -13.29 -0.57
CA GLY A 40 -0.89 -13.06 -1.35
C GLY A 40 -1.15 -13.10 -2.87
N SER A 41 -1.15 -11.93 -3.52
CA SER A 41 -1.29 -11.82 -4.98
C SER A 41 -0.29 -12.73 -5.70
N THR A 42 -0.79 -13.81 -6.30
CA THR A 42 -0.02 -14.68 -7.19
C THR A 42 0.35 -13.98 -8.49
N ASN A 43 -0.36 -12.90 -8.83
CA ASN A 43 -0.07 -12.08 -10.01
C ASN A 43 0.89 -10.93 -9.68
N LEU A 44 2.07 -11.01 -10.27
CA LEU A 44 3.07 -9.94 -10.27
C LEU A 44 2.49 -8.62 -10.83
N ALA A 45 1.58 -8.72 -11.79
CA ALA A 45 0.90 -7.59 -12.42
C ALA A 45 -0.01 -6.77 -11.47
N ASN A 46 -0.47 -7.37 -10.37
CA ASN A 46 -1.30 -6.70 -9.36
C ASN A 46 -0.48 -6.09 -8.21
N LEU A 47 0.85 -6.25 -8.21
CA LEU A 47 1.74 -5.63 -7.25
C LEU A 47 2.25 -4.30 -7.84
N THR A 48 1.39 -3.29 -7.82
CA THR A 48 1.76 -1.94 -8.28
C THR A 48 2.95 -1.43 -7.46
N GLY A 49 4.11 -1.27 -8.10
CA GLY A 49 5.35 -0.80 -7.46
C GLY A 49 6.32 -1.89 -6.98
N ALA A 50 6.04 -3.18 -7.21
CA ALA A 50 6.98 -4.25 -6.91
C ALA A 50 7.93 -4.52 -8.09
N ALA A 51 9.23 -4.45 -7.84
CA ALA A 51 10.26 -4.80 -8.80
C ALA A 51 10.75 -6.24 -8.55
N VAL A 52 10.91 -7.01 -9.63
CA VAL A 52 11.55 -8.33 -9.55
C VAL A 52 13.01 -8.16 -9.18
N LEU A 53 13.47 -8.95 -8.22
CA LEU A 53 14.87 -8.93 -7.83
C LEU A 53 15.73 -9.71 -8.83
N PRO A 54 16.97 -9.27 -9.08
CA PRO A 54 17.98 -10.05 -9.79
C PRO A 54 18.16 -11.47 -9.21
N ALA A 55 18.60 -12.41 -10.04
CA ALA A 55 18.69 -13.83 -9.67
C ALA A 55 19.73 -14.10 -8.57
N ASP A 56 20.84 -13.37 -8.59
CA ASP A 56 21.89 -13.37 -7.57
C ASP A 56 21.36 -12.89 -6.22
N VAL A 57 20.64 -11.76 -6.20
CA VAL A 57 19.99 -11.24 -4.99
C VAL A 57 18.95 -12.22 -4.47
N SER A 58 18.12 -12.79 -5.35
CA SER A 58 17.11 -13.79 -4.97
C SER A 58 17.74 -15.03 -4.32
N SER A 59 18.83 -15.54 -4.91
CA SER A 59 19.56 -16.71 -4.39
C SER A 59 20.22 -16.42 -3.04
N PHE A 60 20.74 -15.20 -2.87
CA PHE A 60 21.23 -14.72 -1.60
C PHE A 60 20.13 -14.66 -0.55
N LEU A 61 18.95 -14.08 -0.84
CA LEU A 61 17.84 -14.00 0.11
C LEU A 61 17.32 -15.37 0.55
N ASP A 62 17.38 -16.36 -0.35
CA ASP A 62 17.02 -17.75 -0.07
C ASP A 62 18.01 -18.44 0.89
N SER A 63 19.31 -18.17 0.78
CA SER A 63 20.35 -18.91 1.51
C SER A 63 20.98 -18.15 2.68
N ALA A 64 20.89 -16.82 2.71
CA ALA A 64 21.56 -15.99 3.69
C ALA A 64 21.09 -16.26 5.12
N SER A 65 22.02 -16.43 6.05
CA SER A 65 21.76 -16.32 7.48
C SER A 65 21.34 -14.89 7.85
N PRO A 66 20.64 -14.67 8.99
CA PRO A 66 20.42 -13.32 9.50
C PRO A 66 21.73 -12.56 9.65
N GLY A 67 21.77 -11.31 9.18
CA GLY A 67 22.98 -10.48 9.13
C GLY A 67 23.92 -10.79 7.97
N GLY A 68 23.57 -11.72 7.08
CA GLY A 68 24.32 -11.97 5.85
C GLY A 68 24.34 -10.73 4.96
N VAL A 69 25.40 -10.58 4.16
CA VAL A 69 25.68 -9.37 3.38
C VAL A 69 26.01 -9.72 1.93
N ILE A 70 25.50 -8.95 0.97
CA ILE A 70 25.90 -9.01 -0.43
C ILE A 70 26.07 -7.59 -1.01
N ALA A 71 27.09 -7.41 -1.85
CA ALA A 71 27.25 -6.20 -2.66
C ALA A 71 26.55 -6.39 -4.01
N VAL A 72 25.68 -5.46 -4.37
CA VAL A 72 24.82 -5.52 -5.56
C VAL A 72 25.10 -4.30 -6.44
N PRO A 73 25.74 -4.47 -7.61
CA PRO A 73 26.07 -3.36 -8.51
C PRO A 73 24.82 -2.65 -9.06
N THR A 74 23.73 -3.37 -9.30
CA THR A 74 22.49 -2.84 -9.85
C THR A 74 21.31 -3.50 -9.15
N SER A 75 20.52 -2.71 -8.44
CA SER A 75 19.33 -3.16 -7.73
C SER A 75 18.18 -2.17 -7.88
N PRO A 76 16.93 -2.57 -7.56
CA PRO A 76 15.82 -1.63 -7.50
C PRO A 76 15.98 -0.52 -6.46
N TRP A 77 16.85 -0.71 -5.47
CA TRP A 77 17.15 0.27 -4.41
C TRP A 77 18.31 1.22 -4.77
N GLY A 78 18.87 1.07 -5.97
CA GLY A 78 19.97 1.89 -6.45
C GLY A 78 21.17 1.06 -6.93
N SER A 79 22.20 1.79 -7.37
CA SER A 79 23.45 1.21 -7.85
C SER A 79 24.47 1.07 -6.73
N ASN A 80 25.29 0.02 -6.80
CA ASN A 80 26.41 -0.22 -5.87
C ASN A 80 25.97 -0.19 -4.40
N VAL A 81 24.92 -0.94 -4.10
CA VAL A 81 24.37 -1.05 -2.75
C VAL A 81 24.93 -2.29 -2.05
N GLU A 82 25.05 -2.21 -0.74
CA GLU A 82 25.27 -3.33 0.15
C GLU A 82 23.92 -3.69 0.79
N VAL A 83 23.55 -4.97 0.71
CA VAL A 83 22.28 -5.47 1.23
C VAL A 83 22.55 -6.41 2.38
N VAL A 84 22.07 -6.04 3.56
CA VAL A 84 22.09 -6.86 4.77
C VAL A 84 20.74 -7.53 4.95
N ALA A 85 20.73 -8.86 5.06
CA ALA A 85 19.50 -9.64 5.12
C ALA A 85 19.12 -10.02 6.57
N HIS A 86 17.98 -9.55 7.07
CA HIS A 86 17.51 -9.84 8.45
C HIS A 86 16.87 -11.24 8.57
N GLU A 87 16.05 -11.53 9.56
CA GLU A 87 15.38 -12.83 9.62
C GLU A 87 14.23 -12.93 8.59
N ARG A 88 14.02 -14.13 8.02
CA ARG A 88 12.83 -14.41 7.21
C ARG A 88 11.63 -14.57 8.14
N TYR A 89 10.51 -13.93 7.81
CA TYR A 89 9.29 -14.02 8.60
C TYR A 89 8.07 -14.29 7.71
N PHE A 90 7.04 -14.91 8.29
CA PHE A 90 5.76 -15.12 7.63
C PHE A 90 4.88 -13.88 7.85
N ALA A 91 4.62 -13.12 6.78
CA ALA A 91 3.80 -11.94 6.83
C ALA A 91 2.31 -12.30 6.87
N ALA A 92 1.48 -11.40 7.41
CA ALA A 92 0.02 -11.55 7.43
C ALA A 92 -0.60 -11.70 6.02
N SER A 93 0.13 -11.32 4.97
CA SER A 93 -0.25 -11.53 3.56
C SER A 93 -0.08 -12.97 3.07
N GLY A 94 0.33 -13.90 3.94
CA GLY A 94 0.60 -15.30 3.59
C GLY A 94 1.93 -15.54 2.88
N ARG A 95 2.82 -14.52 2.86
CA ARG A 95 4.10 -14.57 2.15
C ARG A 95 5.26 -14.72 3.12
N ILE A 96 6.35 -15.31 2.63
CA ILE A 96 7.65 -15.20 3.29
C ILE A 96 8.26 -13.87 2.90
N CYS A 97 8.49 -13.00 3.87
CA CYS A 97 9.14 -11.72 3.67
C CYS A 97 10.42 -11.64 4.50
N ARG A 98 11.28 -10.68 4.16
CA ARG A 98 12.54 -10.42 4.83
C ARG A 98 12.83 -8.93 4.79
N GLU A 99 13.08 -8.36 5.97
CA GLU A 99 13.59 -6.99 6.07
C GLU A 99 15.05 -6.96 5.61
N LEU A 100 15.40 -5.89 4.90
CA LEU A 100 16.73 -5.63 4.39
C LEU A 100 17.18 -4.27 4.91
N THR A 101 18.44 -4.17 5.30
CA THR A 101 19.10 -2.86 5.36
C THR A 101 19.89 -2.70 4.09
N VAL A 102 19.59 -1.64 3.35
CA VAL A 102 20.27 -1.29 2.12
C VAL A 102 21.08 -0.04 2.37
N SER A 103 22.38 -0.10 2.13
CA SER A 103 23.28 1.04 2.27
C SER A 103 24.12 1.22 1.04
N ASN A 104 24.54 2.45 0.80
CA ASN A 104 25.55 2.76 -0.21
C ASN A 104 26.52 3.80 0.36
N ASN A 105 27.57 4.16 -0.38
CA ASN A 105 28.58 5.11 0.10
C ASN A 105 28.14 6.59 0.10
N ARG A 106 26.93 6.90 -0.35
CA ARG A 106 26.44 8.27 -0.57
C ARG A 106 25.29 8.64 0.37
N ASP A 107 24.41 7.70 0.64
CA ASP A 107 23.15 7.89 1.34
C ASP A 107 23.16 7.17 2.70
N LEU A 108 22.28 7.60 3.60
CA LEU A 108 22.06 6.88 4.86
C LEU A 108 21.47 5.49 4.58
N PRO A 109 21.79 4.47 5.39
CA PRO A 109 21.17 3.16 5.28
C PRO A 109 19.65 3.26 5.35
N SER A 110 18.95 2.68 4.37
CA SER A 110 17.49 2.57 4.36
C SER A 110 17.03 1.18 4.77
N LYS A 111 15.83 1.11 5.35
CA LYS A 111 15.13 -0.16 5.59
C LYS A 111 14.24 -0.47 4.40
N GLU A 112 14.39 -1.67 3.86
CA GLU A 112 13.69 -2.15 2.68
C GLU A 112 13.05 -3.52 2.96
N LEU A 113 12.04 -3.88 2.17
CA LEU A 113 11.33 -5.14 2.35
C LEU A 113 11.32 -5.92 1.05
N ALA A 114 11.74 -7.19 1.13
CA ALA A 114 11.56 -8.14 0.05
C ALA A 114 10.58 -9.22 0.48
N CYS A 115 9.66 -9.58 -0.40
CA CYS A 115 8.70 -10.66 -0.17
C CYS A 115 8.77 -11.65 -1.32
N ARG A 116 8.68 -12.93 -0.99
CA ARG A 116 8.56 -13.98 -2.00
C ARG A 116 7.13 -13.98 -2.53
N THR A 117 6.98 -14.00 -3.86
CA THR A 117 5.69 -14.32 -4.48
C THR A 117 5.32 -15.75 -4.16
N SER A 118 4.03 -16.06 -4.30
CA SER A 118 3.56 -17.43 -4.30
C SER A 118 3.03 -17.71 -5.69
N ASN A 119 3.53 -18.76 -6.37
CA ASN A 119 3.01 -19.12 -7.70
C ASN A 119 1.66 -19.85 -7.60
N ASP A 120 1.48 -20.69 -6.56
CA ASP A 120 0.31 -21.57 -6.38
C ASP A 120 -0.38 -21.45 -5.01
N GLY A 121 -0.17 -20.33 -4.30
CA GLY A 121 -0.69 -20.15 -2.92
C GLY A 121 0.11 -20.90 -1.85
N LYS A 122 1.14 -21.67 -2.23
CA LYS A 122 2.10 -22.27 -1.30
C LYS A 122 3.10 -21.23 -0.81
N ALA A 123 3.21 -21.10 0.51
CA ALA A 123 4.22 -20.26 1.14
C ALA A 123 5.61 -20.84 0.88
N GLY A 124 6.50 -20.04 0.28
CA GLY A 124 7.91 -20.42 0.07
C GLY A 124 8.30 -20.79 -1.37
N GLU A 125 7.37 -20.82 -2.32
CA GLU A 125 7.64 -21.08 -3.74
C GLU A 125 7.37 -19.82 -4.57
N GLY A 126 8.37 -19.29 -5.28
CA GLY A 126 8.21 -18.11 -6.13
C GLY A 126 9.44 -17.21 -6.19
N THR A 127 9.26 -16.03 -6.79
CA THR A 127 10.31 -15.03 -7.05
C THR A 127 10.30 -13.98 -5.96
N TRP A 128 11.48 -13.48 -5.57
CA TRP A 128 11.57 -12.36 -4.65
C TRP A 128 11.26 -11.05 -5.35
N VAL A 129 10.42 -10.24 -4.71
CA VAL A 129 10.01 -8.92 -5.21
C VAL A 129 10.18 -7.87 -4.12
N THR A 130 10.44 -6.63 -4.53
CA THR A 130 10.43 -5.50 -3.59
C THR A 130 9.02 -5.22 -3.10
N GLN A 131 8.93 -4.72 -1.86
CA GLN A 131 7.68 -4.27 -1.27
C GLN A 131 7.93 -3.00 -0.46
N ARG A 132 6.95 -2.08 -0.45
CA ARG A 132 7.04 -0.87 0.35
C ARG A 132 6.79 -1.19 1.83
N LEU A 133 7.66 -0.73 2.74
CA LEU A 133 7.36 -0.71 4.16
C LEU A 133 6.28 0.35 4.44
N VAL A 134 5.14 -0.09 4.99
CA VAL A 134 4.06 0.83 5.39
C VAL A 134 4.31 1.37 6.81
N THR A 135 4.99 0.59 7.66
CA THR A 135 5.18 0.91 9.08
C THR A 135 6.44 1.72 9.39
N GLY A 136 7.42 1.76 8.49
CA GLY A 136 8.68 2.51 8.72
C GLY A 136 8.49 4.03 8.83
N LEU A 137 7.46 4.57 8.17
CA LEU A 137 7.18 6.02 8.18
C LEU A 137 6.65 6.55 9.52
N LEU A 138 6.18 5.67 10.41
CA LEU A 138 5.67 6.06 11.73
C LEU A 138 6.78 6.22 12.78
N GLU A 139 7.91 5.53 12.62
CA GLU A 139 9.04 5.64 13.56
C GLU A 139 9.92 6.86 13.29
N GLU A 140 10.01 7.34 12.04
CA GLU A 140 10.75 8.56 11.68
C GLU A 140 10.03 9.87 12.06
N ALA A 141 8.76 9.78 12.45
CA ALA A 141 7.91 10.92 12.81
C ALA A 141 7.83 11.20 14.33
N ARG A 142 8.61 10.49 15.15
CA ARG A 142 8.70 10.69 16.61
C ARG A 142 10.09 11.20 16.99
#